data_AF-A0A6J4G3D7-F1
#
_entry.id   AF-A0A6J4G3D7-F1
#
_cell.length_a   1.000
_cell.length_b   1.000
_cell.length_c   1.000
_cell.angle_alpha   90.00
_cell.angle_beta   90.00
_cell.angle_gamma   90.00
#
_symmetry.space_group_name_H-M   'P 1'
#
loop_
_entity.id
_entity.type
_entity.pdbx_description
1 polymer ?
#
loop_
_entity_poly.entity_id
_entity_poly.type
_entity_poly.pdbx_seq_one_letter_code
_entity_poly.pdbx_strand_id
1 'polypeptide(L)'
;MVHYPVRSALCVRTDHRLNLIVDEVDQDNLDALKQDDSHSVLVDNLRAKLSKLKALNTSKKLEEHERKHLKAYLEGRGLLTSLQQNHATIYEAAVKAKRGFEKLLEARSSLSGDPGEKRILDELTAFSTQIEGHLGKFLDPETTAILATEAIAYWLMHCPLDFPGND
;
A
#
# COMPACT_ATOMS: atom_id res chain seq x y z
N MET A 1 11.71 -11.42 -12.94
CA MET A 1 11.96 -11.33 -11.49
C MET A 1 11.70 -9.90 -11.08
N VAL A 2 10.79 -9.68 -10.12
CA VAL A 2 10.41 -8.34 -9.67
C VAL A 2 11.56 -7.69 -8.91
N HIS A 3 12.00 -6.51 -9.33
CA HIS A 3 12.98 -5.71 -8.62
C HIS A 3 12.28 -4.67 -7.74
N TYR A 4 12.74 -4.53 -6.50
CA TYR A 4 12.27 -3.49 -5.59
C TYR A 4 13.22 -2.30 -5.63
N PRO A 5 12.79 -1.16 -6.22
CA PRO A 5 13.66 0.02 -6.34
C PRO A 5 13.87 0.65 -4.97
N VAL A 6 15.12 0.71 -4.50
CA VAL A 6 15.47 1.52 -3.33
C VAL A 6 16.94 1.93 -3.40
N ARG A 7 17.21 3.22 -3.22
CA ARG A 7 18.56 3.73 -3.02
C ARG A 7 18.84 3.80 -1.52
N SER A 8 20.03 3.38 -1.11
CA SER A 8 20.45 3.36 0.29
C SER A 8 20.15 4.70 0.99
N ALA A 9 19.62 4.61 2.21
CA ALA A 9 19.17 5.74 3.00
C ALA A 9 20.24 6.83 3.12
N LEU A 10 20.01 7.98 2.49
CA LEU A 10 20.77 9.18 2.79
C LEU A 10 20.23 9.73 4.10
N CYS A 11 21.00 9.58 5.17
CA CYS A 11 20.72 10.21 6.46
C CYS A 11 20.93 11.73 6.34
N VAL A 12 19.98 12.42 5.72
CA VAL A 12 19.91 13.89 5.74
C VAL A 12 19.27 14.25 7.07
N ARG A 13 20.11 14.54 8.07
CA ARG A 13 19.69 14.98 9.40
C ARG A 13 19.07 16.37 9.31
N THR A 14 17.76 16.41 9.09
CA THR A 14 16.91 17.54 9.46
C THR A 14 15.76 16.94 10.27
N ASP A 15 15.73 17.20 11.58
CA ASP A 15 14.69 16.80 12.55
C ASP A 15 14.65 15.35 13.09
N HIS A 16 15.77 14.64 13.21
CA HIS A 16 15.87 13.28 13.82
C HIS A 16 15.02 12.17 13.17
N ARG A 17 14.32 12.46 12.07
CA ARG A 17 13.49 11.51 11.33
C ARG A 17 14.29 10.98 10.13
N LEU A 18 14.11 9.69 9.85
CA LEU A 18 14.79 9.01 8.75
C LEU A 18 14.04 9.30 7.44
N ASN A 19 14.79 9.76 6.43
CA ASN A 19 14.31 9.87 5.06
C ASN A 19 14.92 8.74 4.22
N LEU A 20 14.05 7.96 3.57
CA LEU A 20 14.46 6.92 2.64
C LEU A 20 14.07 7.32 1.22
N ILE A 21 15.07 7.35 0.34
CA ILE A 21 14.85 7.69 -1.06
C ILE A 21 14.56 6.42 -1.84
N VAL A 22 13.40 6.40 -2.50
CA VAL A 22 12.99 5.30 -3.37
C VAL A 22 13.40 5.64 -4.81
N ASP A 23 13.92 4.66 -5.55
CA ASP A 23 14.12 4.86 -6.98
C ASP A 23 12.75 4.87 -7.68
N GLU A 24 12.67 5.57 -8.81
CA GLU A 24 11.43 5.61 -9.57
C GLU A 24 11.07 4.22 -10.09
N VAL A 25 9.82 3.78 -9.82
CA VAL A 25 9.27 2.57 -10.43
C VAL A 25 8.97 2.85 -11.91
N ASP A 26 9.71 2.20 -12.79
CA ASP A 26 9.51 2.22 -14.23
C ASP A 26 8.41 1.25 -14.71
N GLN A 27 8.07 1.32 -15.99
CA GLN A 27 7.05 0.47 -16.60
C GLN A 27 7.48 -1.00 -16.64
N ASP A 28 8.78 -1.26 -16.81
CA ASP A 28 9.33 -2.62 -16.87
C ASP A 28 9.14 -3.36 -15.53
N ASN A 29 9.35 -2.68 -14.40
CA ASN A 29 9.09 -3.24 -13.07
C ASN A 29 7.60 -3.52 -12.83
N LEU A 30 6.71 -2.65 -13.33
CA LEU A 30 5.28 -2.89 -13.26
C LEU A 30 4.87 -4.09 -14.11
N ASP A 31 5.37 -4.20 -15.33
CA ASP A 31 5.07 -5.31 -16.23
C ASP A 31 5.64 -6.63 -15.70
N ALA A 32 6.84 -6.59 -15.12
CA ALA A 32 7.43 -7.73 -14.43
C ALA A 32 6.59 -8.20 -13.24
N LEU A 33 5.98 -7.27 -12.48
CA LEU A 33 5.06 -7.61 -11.39
C LEU A 33 3.79 -8.29 -11.90
N LYS A 34 3.26 -7.86 -13.05
CA LYS A 34 2.06 -8.46 -13.66
C LYS A 34 2.31 -9.85 -14.25
N GLN A 35 3.51 -10.05 -14.80
CA GLN A 35 3.92 -11.32 -15.43
C GLN A 35 4.43 -12.35 -14.42
N ASP A 36 4.72 -11.94 -13.18
CA ASP A 36 5.15 -12.85 -12.14
C ASP A 36 3.97 -13.70 -11.65
N ASP A 37 4.04 -15.02 -11.83
CA ASP A 37 2.97 -15.96 -11.49
C ASP A 37 2.52 -15.88 -10.02
N SER A 38 3.41 -15.43 -9.12
CA SER A 38 3.07 -15.27 -7.69
C SER A 38 2.29 -14.00 -7.41
N HIS A 39 2.37 -12.99 -8.29
CA HIS A 39 1.74 -11.69 -8.11
C HIS A 39 0.58 -11.44 -9.08
N SER A 40 0.49 -12.19 -10.19
CA SER A 40 -0.60 -12.04 -11.18
C SER A 40 -1.99 -12.13 -10.54
N VAL A 41 -2.22 -13.13 -9.67
CA VAL A 41 -3.48 -13.30 -8.92
C VAL A 41 -3.76 -12.11 -8.00
N LEU A 42 -2.72 -11.53 -7.39
CA LEU A 42 -2.86 -10.38 -6.49
C LEU A 42 -3.20 -9.09 -7.27
N VAL A 43 -2.63 -8.93 -8.46
CA VAL A 43 -2.95 -7.83 -9.37
C VAL A 43 -4.40 -7.96 -9.85
N ASP A 44 -4.85 -9.16 -10.20
CA ASP A 44 -6.22 -9.43 -10.62
C ASP A 44 -7.22 -9.12 -9.50
N ASN A 45 -6.91 -9.49 -8.25
CA ASN A 45 -7.72 -9.15 -7.08
C ASN A 45 -7.86 -7.63 -6.92
N LEU A 46 -6.77 -6.88 -7.03
CA LEU A 46 -6.79 -5.43 -6.97
C LEU A 46 -7.68 -4.86 -8.07
N ARG A 47 -7.50 -5.31 -9.32
CA ARG A 47 -8.29 -4.84 -10.47
C ARG A 47 -9.78 -5.14 -10.30
N ALA A 48 -10.13 -6.32 -9.80
CA ALA A 48 -11.50 -6.73 -9.53
C ALA A 48 -12.16 -5.88 -8.43
N LYS A 49 -11.41 -5.48 -7.40
CA LYS A 49 -11.91 -4.58 -6.35
C LYS A 49 -12.09 -3.15 -6.87
N LEU A 50 -11.12 -2.64 -7.64
CA LEU A 50 -11.19 -1.29 -8.19
C LEU A 50 -12.31 -1.13 -9.22
N SER A 51 -12.61 -2.16 -10.02
CA SER A 51 -13.67 -2.10 -11.04
C SER A 51 -15.08 -1.96 -10.45
N LYS A 52 -15.26 -2.30 -9.17
CA LYS A 52 -16.53 -2.16 -8.44
C LYS A 52 -16.78 -0.76 -7.91
N LEU A 53 -15.76 0.10 -7.91
CA LEU A 53 -15.90 1.49 -7.50
C LEU A 53 -16.56 2.28 -8.63
N LYS A 54 -17.76 2.83 -8.39
CA LYS A 54 -18.52 3.57 -9.43
C LYS A 54 -17.73 4.78 -9.96
N ALA A 55 -16.84 5.34 -9.13
CA ALA A 55 -15.96 6.43 -9.51
C ALA A 55 -14.96 6.08 -10.64
N LEU A 56 -14.68 4.79 -10.86
CA LEU A 56 -13.68 4.26 -11.80
C LEU A 56 -14.29 3.57 -13.02
N ASN A 57 -15.53 3.91 -13.36
CA ASN A 57 -16.31 3.33 -14.45
C ASN A 57 -15.71 3.43 -15.87
N THR A 58 -14.58 4.11 -16.06
CA THR A 58 -13.86 4.14 -17.34
C THR A 58 -12.57 3.32 -17.27
N SER A 59 -12.30 2.52 -18.31
CA SER A 59 -11.09 1.67 -18.40
C SER A 59 -9.81 2.46 -18.12
N LYS A 60 -9.73 3.70 -18.63
CA LYS A 60 -8.57 4.58 -18.43
C LYS A 60 -8.36 4.94 -16.95
N LYS A 61 -9.42 5.26 -16.21
CA LYS A 61 -9.32 5.57 -14.78
C LYS A 61 -8.98 4.33 -13.98
N LEU A 62 -9.57 3.18 -14.32
CA LEU A 62 -9.25 1.91 -13.69
C LEU A 62 -7.75 1.58 -13.83
N GLU A 63 -7.21 1.67 -15.05
CA GLU A 63 -5.78 1.43 -15.33
C GLU A 63 -4.87 2.43 -14.60
N GLU A 64 -5.26 3.70 -14.54
CA GLU A 64 -4.49 4.72 -13.83
C GLU A 64 -4.43 4.43 -12.32
N HIS A 65 -5.56 4.05 -11.72
CA HIS A 65 -5.63 3.70 -10.31
C HIS A 65 -4.91 2.38 -10.00
N GLU A 66 -5.07 1.37 -10.84
CA GLU A 66 -4.31 0.11 -10.74
C GLU A 66 -2.81 0.41 -10.74
N ARG A 67 -2.33 1.16 -11.74
CA ARG A 67 -0.93 1.57 -11.85
C ARG A 67 -0.45 2.32 -10.60
N LYS A 68 -1.26 3.23 -10.06
CA LYS A 68 -0.94 3.98 -8.84
C LYS A 68 -0.75 3.05 -7.64
N HIS A 69 -1.64 2.08 -7.45
CA HIS A 69 -1.54 1.11 -6.36
C HIS A 69 -0.35 0.16 -6.52
N LEU A 70 -0.09 -0.33 -7.74
CA LEU A 70 1.07 -1.20 -8.01
C LEU A 70 2.40 -0.46 -7.82
N LYS A 71 2.48 0.81 -8.24
CA LYS A 71 3.63 1.66 -7.99
C LYS A 71 3.87 1.85 -6.49
N ALA A 72 2.84 2.24 -5.76
CA ALA A 72 2.93 2.40 -4.30
C ALA A 72 3.33 1.10 -3.60
N TYR A 73 2.81 -0.05 -4.07
CA TYR A 73 3.23 -1.36 -3.59
C TYR A 73 4.74 -1.56 -3.76
N LEU A 74 5.26 -1.44 -4.97
CA LEU A 74 6.69 -1.64 -5.24
C LEU A 74 7.59 -0.68 -4.45
N GLU A 75 7.23 0.61 -4.41
CA GLU A 75 7.97 1.63 -3.67
C GLU A 75 8.05 1.29 -2.18
N GLY A 76 6.91 1.01 -1.54
CA GLY A 76 6.89 0.69 -0.12
C GLY A 76 7.55 -0.65 0.20
N ARG A 77 7.51 -1.64 -0.71
CA ARG A 77 8.30 -2.89 -0.55
C ARG A 77 9.80 -2.62 -0.59
N GLY A 78 10.26 -1.70 -1.45
CA GLY A 78 11.65 -1.22 -1.45
C GLY A 78 12.03 -0.57 -0.12
N LEU A 79 11.18 0.34 0.38
CA LEU A 79 11.37 0.98 1.69
C LEU A 79 11.42 -0.01 2.84
N LEU A 80 10.48 -0.96 2.91
CA LEU A 80 10.45 -1.98 3.95
C LEU A 80 11.69 -2.87 3.91
N THR A 81 12.19 -3.20 2.72
CA THR A 81 13.43 -3.98 2.56
C THR A 81 14.63 -3.19 3.08
N SER A 82 14.72 -1.90 2.74
CA SER A 82 15.78 -1.01 3.24
C SER A 82 15.73 -0.84 4.77
N LEU A 83 14.53 -0.67 5.33
CA LEU A 83 14.32 -0.60 6.78
C LEU A 83 14.70 -1.93 7.46
N GLN A 84 14.35 -3.08 6.87
CA GLN A 84 14.71 -4.38 7.42
C GLN A 84 16.23 -4.56 7.51
N GLN A 85 16.97 -4.08 6.51
CA GLN A 85 18.42 -4.22 6.43
C GLN A 85 19.16 -3.22 7.33
N ASN A 86 18.67 -1.98 7.43
CA ASN A 86 19.42 -0.88 8.03
C ASN A 86 18.84 -0.40 9.38
N HIS A 87 17.55 -0.64 9.62
CA HIS A 87 16.79 -0.07 10.74
C HIS A 87 15.72 -1.03 11.28
N ALA A 88 16.14 -2.23 11.71
CA ALA A 88 15.24 -3.32 12.12
C ALA A 88 14.14 -2.90 13.11
N THR A 89 14.43 -2.05 14.10
CA THR A 89 13.43 -1.54 15.05
C THR A 89 12.29 -0.76 14.37
N ILE A 90 12.62 0.07 13.37
CA ILE A 90 11.63 0.86 12.62
C ILE A 90 10.84 -0.07 11.69
N TYR A 91 11.51 -1.03 11.06
CA TYR A 91 10.86 -2.08 10.28
C TYR A 91 9.81 -2.85 11.09
N GLU A 92 10.19 -3.31 12.30
CA GLU A 92 9.27 -4.02 13.19
C GLU A 92 8.06 -3.16 13.58
N ALA A 93 8.28 -1.88 13.86
CA ALA A 93 7.21 -0.93 14.14
C ALA A 93 6.26 -0.78 12.93
N ALA A 94 6.80 -0.65 11.71
CA ALA A 94 6.01 -0.56 10.48
C ALA A 94 5.21 -1.84 10.23
N VAL A 95 5.82 -3.02 10.31
CA VAL A 95 5.13 -4.30 10.14
C VAL A 95 4.05 -4.50 11.19
N LYS A 96 4.32 -4.14 12.45
CA LYS A 96 3.34 -4.24 13.53
C LYS A 96 2.15 -3.31 13.30
N ALA A 97 2.39 -2.06 12.88
CA ALA A 97 1.33 -1.11 12.56
C ALA A 97 0.44 -1.62 11.41
N LYS A 98 1.06 -2.11 10.32
CA LYS A 98 0.35 -2.67 9.17
C LYS A 98 -0.51 -3.89 9.55
N ARG A 99 0.07 -4.87 10.25
CA ARG A 99 -0.66 -6.08 10.69
C ARG A 99 -1.79 -5.77 11.66
N GLY A 100 -1.57 -4.83 12.58
CA GLY A 100 -2.61 -4.40 13.51
C GLY A 100 -3.82 -3.85 12.77
N PHE A 101 -3.58 -3.12 11.68
CA PHE A 101 -4.62 -2.58 10.85
C PHE A 101 -5.33 -3.60 9.98
N GLU A 102 -4.61 -4.51 9.31
CA GLU A 102 -5.21 -5.56 8.47
C GLU A 102 -6.30 -6.30 9.24
N LYS A 103 -6.01 -6.64 10.51
CA LYS A 103 -6.96 -7.26 11.43
C LYS A 103 -8.17 -6.38 11.76
N LEU A 104 -7.97 -5.07 11.91
CA LEU A 104 -9.06 -4.13 12.18
C LEU A 104 -9.98 -3.99 10.97
N LEU A 105 -9.44 -3.88 9.75
CA LEU A 105 -10.25 -3.88 8.54
C LEU A 105 -11.02 -5.19 8.41
N GLU A 106 -10.34 -6.33 8.53
CA GLU A 106 -10.97 -7.65 8.43
C GLU A 106 -12.15 -7.80 9.41
N ALA A 107 -11.94 -7.42 10.68
CA ALA A 107 -12.98 -7.45 11.70
C ALA A 107 -14.16 -6.52 11.36
N ARG A 108 -13.88 -5.30 10.89
CA ARG A 108 -14.93 -4.31 10.58
C ARG A 108 -15.72 -4.65 9.32
N SER A 109 -15.06 -5.17 8.30
CA SER A 109 -15.68 -5.64 7.07
C SER A 109 -16.60 -6.85 7.32
N SER A 110 -16.24 -7.73 8.26
CA SER A 110 -17.06 -8.89 8.62
C SER A 110 -18.33 -8.53 9.41
N LEU A 111 -18.34 -7.36 10.07
CA LEU A 111 -19.47 -6.91 10.91
C LEU A 111 -20.49 -6.04 10.16
N SER A 112 -20.15 -5.54 8.98
CA SER A 112 -21.03 -4.69 8.18
C SER A 112 -21.83 -5.53 7.19
N GLY A 113 -23.14 -5.68 7.44
CA GLY A 113 -24.08 -6.28 6.49
C GLY A 113 -24.27 -5.51 5.17
N ASP A 114 -23.65 -4.34 5.05
CA ASP A 114 -23.50 -3.59 3.80
C ASP A 114 -22.29 -2.63 3.91
N PRO A 115 -21.09 -3.02 3.42
CA PRO A 115 -19.95 -2.13 3.36
C PRO A 115 -20.05 -1.28 2.09
N GLY A 116 -20.95 -0.29 2.10
CA GLY A 116 -21.02 0.67 1.00
C GLY A 116 -19.66 1.33 0.73
N GLU A 117 -19.36 1.58 -0.55
CA GLU A 117 -18.12 2.18 -1.10
C GLU A 117 -17.53 3.29 -0.20
N LYS A 118 -18.38 4.20 0.28
CA LYS A 118 -17.98 5.33 1.14
C LYS A 118 -17.32 4.88 2.45
N ARG A 119 -17.83 3.84 3.10
CA ARG A 119 -17.31 3.37 4.40
C ARG A 119 -15.92 2.76 4.23
N ILE A 120 -15.69 2.00 3.16
CA ILE A 120 -14.38 1.43 2.85
C ILE A 120 -13.36 2.57 2.62
N LEU A 121 -13.73 3.59 1.85
CA LEU A 121 -12.87 4.75 1.61
C LEU A 121 -12.57 5.54 2.89
N ASP A 122 -13.54 5.71 3.78
CA ASP A 122 -13.36 6.35 5.08
C ASP A 122 -12.41 5.55 5.98
N GLU A 123 -12.53 4.22 6.00
CA GLU A 123 -11.64 3.31 6.75
C GLU A 123 -10.21 3.33 6.19
N LEU A 124 -10.04 3.32 4.86
CA LEU A 124 -8.73 3.46 4.21
C LEU A 124 -8.10 4.84 4.45
N THR A 125 -8.90 5.89 4.57
CA THR A 125 -8.41 7.23 4.91
C THR A 125 -7.96 7.29 6.36
N ALA A 126 -8.81 6.81 7.29
CA ALA A 126 -8.49 6.73 8.71
C ALA A 126 -7.24 5.87 8.97
N PHE A 127 -6.99 4.90 8.10
CA PHE A 127 -5.79 4.10 8.14
C PHE A 127 -4.52 4.86 7.78
N SER A 128 -4.53 5.60 6.67
CA SER A 128 -3.38 6.40 6.26
C SER A 128 -2.95 7.31 7.41
N THR A 129 -3.92 8.00 8.03
CA THR A 129 -3.69 8.85 9.20
C THR A 129 -3.13 8.09 10.41
N GLN A 130 -3.56 6.85 10.66
CA GLN A 130 -3.04 6.05 11.78
C GLN A 130 -1.60 5.58 11.55
N ILE A 131 -1.27 5.11 10.33
CA ILE A 131 0.11 4.78 9.98
C ILE A 131 0.97 6.04 10.08
N GLU A 132 0.48 7.16 9.56
CA GLU A 132 1.18 8.44 9.60
C GLU A 132 1.46 8.90 11.03
N GLY A 133 0.49 8.79 11.94
CA GLY A 133 0.69 9.10 13.35
C GLY A 133 1.64 8.15 14.08
N HIS A 134 1.70 6.88 13.68
CA HIS A 134 2.56 5.88 14.31
C HIS A 134 4.01 5.97 13.83
N LEU A 135 4.21 6.05 12.50
CA LEU A 135 5.52 6.05 11.86
C LEU A 135 6.11 7.44 11.72
N GLY A 136 5.28 8.49 11.72
CA GLY A 136 5.72 9.88 11.65
C GLY A 136 6.55 10.34 12.86
N LYS A 137 6.76 9.50 13.86
CA LYS A 137 7.73 9.77 14.94
C LYS A 137 9.16 9.38 14.55
N PHE A 138 9.30 8.51 13.55
CA PHE A 138 10.57 7.89 13.15
C PHE A 138 10.97 8.26 11.73
N LEU A 139 9.98 8.37 10.84
CA LEU A 139 10.18 8.57 9.41
C LEU A 139 9.70 9.95 9.01
N ASP A 140 10.32 10.54 8.00
CA ASP A 140 9.85 11.81 7.45
C ASP A 140 8.45 11.65 6.80
N PRO A 141 7.71 12.75 6.57
CA PRO A 141 6.36 12.69 6.04
C PRO A 141 6.23 11.97 4.68
N GLU A 142 7.21 12.12 3.79
CA GLU A 142 7.19 11.51 2.45
C GLU A 142 7.32 9.99 2.53
N THR A 143 8.37 9.49 3.22
CA THR A 143 8.54 8.06 3.47
C THR A 143 7.31 7.47 4.15
N THR A 144 6.74 8.21 5.11
CA THR A 144 5.56 7.76 5.85
C THR A 144 4.34 7.63 4.96
N ALA A 145 4.09 8.59 4.07
CA ALA A 145 2.98 8.57 3.13
C ALA A 145 3.11 7.41 2.12
N ILE A 146 4.33 7.11 1.66
CA ILE A 146 4.59 5.96 0.78
C ILE A 146 4.25 4.65 1.50
N LEU A 147 4.71 4.46 2.74
CA LEU A 147 4.41 3.25 3.52
C LEU A 147 2.92 3.12 3.85
N ALA A 148 2.22 4.22 4.10
CA ALA A 148 0.77 4.22 4.30
C ALA A 148 0.03 3.77 3.03
N THR A 149 0.41 4.33 1.88
CA THR A 149 -0.18 3.99 0.58
C THR A 149 0.15 2.56 0.16
N GLU A 150 1.38 2.08 0.41
CA GLU A 150 1.77 0.69 0.18
C GLU A 150 0.96 -0.27 1.03
N ALA A 151 0.70 0.06 2.30
CA ALA A 151 -0.09 -0.82 3.15
C ALA A 151 -1.55 -0.94 2.68
N ILE A 152 -2.12 0.13 2.12
CA ILE A 152 -3.42 0.09 1.46
C ILE A 152 -3.37 -0.81 0.22
N ALA A 153 -2.38 -0.60 -0.66
CA ALA A 153 -2.22 -1.40 -1.87
C ALA A 153 -2.03 -2.89 -1.54
N TYR A 154 -1.19 -3.20 -0.55
CA TYR A 154 -0.98 -4.55 -0.04
C TYR A 154 -2.29 -5.19 0.43
N TRP A 155 -3.05 -4.48 1.27
CA TRP A 155 -4.33 -5.00 1.74
C TRP A 155 -5.31 -5.24 0.57
N LEU A 156 -5.44 -4.30 -0.37
CA LEU A 156 -6.31 -4.49 -1.54
C LEU A 156 -5.92 -5.70 -2.40
N MET A 157 -4.62 -5.98 -2.52
CA MET A 157 -4.10 -7.11 -3.29
C MET A 157 -4.30 -8.46 -2.57
N HIS A 158 -4.14 -8.50 -1.26
CA HIS A 158 -4.15 -9.73 -0.46
C HIS A 158 -5.49 -10.01 0.24
N CYS A 159 -6.38 -9.03 0.37
CA CYS A 159 -7.59 -9.19 1.15
C CYS A 159 -8.61 -10.07 0.42
N PRO A 160 -9.12 -11.15 1.06
CA PRO A 160 -10.15 -11.99 0.47
C PRO A 160 -11.53 -11.32 0.45
N LEU A 161 -11.73 -10.22 1.18
CA LEU A 161 -13.01 -9.53 1.27
C LEU A 161 -13.32 -8.80 -0.02
N ASP A 162 -14.46 -9.15 -0.60
CA ASP A 162 -14.90 -8.56 -1.84
C ASP A 162 -15.73 -7.30 -1.58
N PHE A 163 -15.57 -6.27 -2.42
CA PHE A 163 -16.42 -5.07 -2.29
C PHE A 163 -17.83 -5.43 -2.80
N PRO A 164 -18.90 -5.04 -2.09
CA PRO A 164 -20.25 -5.27 -2.56
C PRO A 164 -20.42 -4.49 -3.86
N GLY A 165 -20.84 -5.20 -4.91
CA GLY A 165 -21.32 -4.53 -6.12
C GLY A 165 -22.62 -3.82 -5.75
N ASN A 166 -22.70 -2.51 -5.96
CA ASN A 166 -23.99 -1.83 -5.95
C ASN A 166 -24.70 -2.22 -7.25
N ASP A 167 -25.52 -3.27 -7.20
CA ASP A 167 -26.61 -3.48 -8.16
C ASP A 167 -27.57 -2.26 -8.11
#